data_AF-A0A1G7QHJ7-F1
#
_entry.id   AF-A0A1G7QHJ7-F1
#
_cell.length_a   1.000
_cell.length_b   1.000
_cell.length_c   1.000
_cell.angle_alpha   90.00
_cell.angle_beta   90.00
_cell.angle_gamma   90.00
#
_symmetry.space_group_name_H-M   'P 1'
#
loop_
_entity.id
_entity.type
_entity.pdbx_description
1 polymer ?
#
loop_
_entity_poly.entity_id
_entity_poly.type
_entity_poly.pdbx_seq_one_letter_code
_entity_poly.pdbx_strand_id
1 'polypeptide(L)'
;MNERNFEIRGPVIGSNVGTSGSARTGNVHIGRIQDVSAVLRLLDELRAELRATLAPTATIEAVDDLRAEARKPRPSRDVAHHLMEELADRGVGEQMKDLARAFDALF
;
A
#
# COMPACT_ATOMS: atom_id res chain seq x y z
N MET A 1 -7.22 52.58 -11.78
CA MET A 1 -7.92 52.81 -10.49
C MET A 1 -9.20 51.99 -10.54
N ASN A 2 -9.51 50.96 -9.75
CA ASN A 2 -8.95 50.40 -8.53
C ASN A 2 -9.39 48.93 -8.44
N GLU A 3 -8.45 48.02 -8.22
CA GLU A 3 -8.72 46.65 -7.77
C GLU A 3 -9.11 46.70 -6.29
N ARG A 4 -10.26 46.12 -5.94
CA ARG A 4 -10.73 46.05 -4.55
C ARG A 4 -10.16 44.79 -3.90
N ASN A 5 -9.16 44.98 -3.06
CA ASN A 5 -8.67 44.01 -2.08
C ASN A 5 -9.72 43.82 -0.98
N PHE A 6 -10.13 42.58 -0.73
CA PHE A 6 -10.76 42.20 0.54
C PHE A 6 -9.72 41.43 1.37
N GLU A 7 -9.11 42.13 2.33
CA GLU A 7 -8.28 41.55 3.38
C GLU A 7 -9.17 40.76 4.35
N ILE A 8 -8.93 39.45 4.51
CA ILE A 8 -9.35 38.70 5.70
C ILE A 8 -8.11 38.59 6.60
N ARG A 9 -8.06 39.44 7.63
CA ARG A 9 -7.06 39.39 8.69
C ARG A 9 -7.51 38.43 9.80
N GLY A 10 -6.78 37.33 9.96
CA GLY A 10 -6.65 36.53 11.19
C GLY A 10 -5.16 36.48 11.60
N PRO A 11 -4.83 36.22 12.87
CA PRO A 11 -3.69 36.85 13.54
C PRO A 11 -2.33 36.33 13.09
N VAL A 12 -1.43 37.31 12.92
CA VAL A 12 -0.01 37.20 12.66
C VAL A 12 0.76 36.83 13.93
N ILE A 13 1.47 35.70 13.89
CA ILE A 13 2.74 35.42 14.57
C ILE A 13 3.50 34.54 13.56
N GLY A 14 4.67 34.84 13.02
CA GLY A 14 5.77 35.68 13.46
C GLY A 14 7.05 34.94 13.07
N SER A 15 7.61 35.31 11.91
CA SER A 15 9.04 35.24 11.55
C SER A 15 9.75 33.89 11.35
N ASN A 16 10.45 33.85 10.20
CA ASN A 16 11.58 33.02 9.80
C ASN A 16 11.37 31.51 9.63
N VAL A 17 11.48 31.05 8.38
CA VAL A 17 12.57 30.17 7.94
C VAL A 17 12.34 29.83 6.47
N GLY A 18 13.26 30.25 5.61
CA GLY A 18 13.39 29.66 4.29
C GLY A 18 13.85 28.21 4.43
N THR A 19 13.04 27.26 4.03
CA THR A 19 13.45 25.97 3.43
C THR A 19 12.28 25.58 2.51
N SER A 20 12.49 25.38 1.22
CA SER A 20 12.76 24.04 0.67
C SER A 20 11.86 22.94 1.26
N GLY A 21 10.57 23.21 1.47
CA GLY A 21 9.58 22.21 1.83
C GLY A 21 9.02 21.56 0.57
N SER A 22 9.81 20.66 -0.03
CA SER A 22 9.38 19.74 -1.07
C SER A 22 8.10 19.03 -0.62
N ALA A 23 6.94 19.56 -0.97
CA ALA A 23 5.72 18.79 -1.05
C ALA A 23 5.96 17.79 -2.19
N ARG A 24 6.59 16.66 -1.85
CA ARG A 24 6.50 15.42 -2.62
C ARG A 24 5.03 15.01 -2.61
N THR A 25 4.19 15.73 -3.35
CA THR A 25 3.09 15.12 -4.08
C THR A 25 3.80 14.26 -5.11
N GLY A 26 4.35 13.13 -4.64
CA GLY A 26 4.87 12.12 -5.53
C GLY A 26 3.72 11.82 -6.47
N ASN A 27 3.98 11.92 -7.76
CA ASN A 27 3.15 11.30 -8.78
C ASN A 27 3.02 9.83 -8.38
N VAL A 28 2.06 9.51 -7.50
CA VAL A 28 1.63 8.14 -7.27
C VAL A 28 0.97 7.81 -8.59
N HIS A 29 1.74 7.18 -9.47
CA HIS A 29 1.31 6.89 -10.83
C HIS A 29 -0.04 6.20 -10.71
N ILE A 30 -1.06 6.68 -11.43
CA ILE A 30 -2.41 6.10 -11.37
C ILE A 30 -2.36 4.57 -11.58
N GLY A 31 -1.41 4.09 -12.39
CA GLY A 31 -1.04 2.67 -12.50
C GLY A 31 -0.70 2.03 -11.16
N ARG A 32 0.27 2.58 -10.41
CA ARG A 32 0.65 2.10 -9.06
C ARG A 32 -0.55 1.98 -8.11
N ILE A 33 -1.51 2.91 -8.16
CA ILE A 33 -2.72 2.82 -7.32
C ILE A 33 -3.60 1.63 -7.75
N GLN A 34 -3.74 1.41 -9.05
CA GLN A 34 -4.46 0.26 -9.59
C GLN A 34 -3.76 -1.06 -9.23
N ASP A 35 -2.43 -1.11 -9.34
CA ASP A 35 -1.62 -2.30 -9.03
C ASP A 35 -1.71 -2.65 -7.53
N VAL A 36 -1.57 -1.65 -6.65
CA VAL A 36 -1.80 -1.84 -5.20
C VAL A 36 -3.22 -2.34 -4.93
N SER A 37 -4.23 -1.76 -5.60
CA SER A 37 -5.62 -2.15 -5.38
C SER A 37 -5.89 -3.59 -5.83
N ALA A 38 -5.28 -4.02 -6.95
CA ALA A 38 -5.39 -5.39 -7.44
C ALA A 38 -4.77 -6.39 -6.45
N VAL A 39 -3.55 -6.10 -5.95
CA VAL A 39 -2.89 -6.92 -4.93
C VAL A 39 -3.74 -7.01 -3.65
N LEU A 40 -4.22 -5.87 -3.14
CA LEU A 40 -5.03 -5.84 -1.93
C LEU A 40 -6.35 -6.61 -2.08
N ARG A 41 -6.97 -6.59 -3.27
CA ARG A 41 -8.19 -7.34 -3.55
C ARG A 41 -7.96 -8.86 -3.45
N LEU A 42 -6.88 -9.35 -4.06
CA LEU A 42 -6.51 -10.78 -4.00
C LEU A 42 -6.16 -11.22 -2.58
N LEU A 43 -5.46 -10.38 -1.81
CA LEU A 43 -5.16 -10.66 -0.40
C LEU A 43 -6.41 -10.68 0.47
N ASP A 44 -7.37 -9.78 0.23
CA ASP A 44 -8.64 -9.75 0.97
C ASP A 44 -9.51 -10.97 0.63
N GLU A 45 -9.54 -11.42 -0.63
CA GLU A 45 -10.19 -12.68 -1.04
C GLU A 45 -9.54 -13.89 -0.38
N LEU A 46 -8.21 -13.99 -0.43
CA LEU A 46 -7.47 -15.07 0.21
C LEU A 46 -7.69 -15.11 1.72
N ARG A 47 -7.67 -13.95 2.39
CA ARG A 47 -7.94 -13.85 3.82
C ARG A 47 -9.35 -14.35 4.17
N ALA A 48 -10.34 -14.03 3.34
CA ALA A 48 -11.71 -14.48 3.55
C ALA A 48 -11.83 -16.00 3.39
N GLU A 49 -11.18 -16.59 2.39
CA GLU A 49 -11.12 -18.03 2.17
C GLU A 49 -10.45 -18.75 3.36
N LEU A 50 -9.27 -18.29 3.80
CA LEU A 50 -8.56 -18.87 4.94
C LEU A 50 -9.37 -18.81 6.23
N ARG A 51 -10.14 -17.74 6.45
CA ARG A 51 -11.06 -17.63 7.59
C ARG A 51 -12.23 -18.61 7.48
N ALA A 52 -12.78 -18.79 6.29
CA ALA A 52 -13.87 -19.74 6.07
C ALA A 52 -13.42 -21.19 6.27
N THR A 53 -12.18 -21.53 5.92
CA THR A 53 -11.60 -22.87 6.08
C THR A 53 -10.97 -23.11 7.45
N LEU A 54 -11.10 -22.17 8.40
CA LEU A 54 -10.48 -22.24 9.73
C LEU A 54 -8.96 -22.50 9.66
N ALA A 55 -8.28 -21.85 8.71
CA ALA A 55 -6.85 -21.95 8.56
C ALA A 55 -6.12 -21.52 9.85
N PRO A 56 -4.89 -22.01 10.09
CA PRO A 56 -4.09 -21.59 11.23
C PRO A 56 -3.94 -20.07 11.29
N THR A 57 -4.01 -19.49 12.50
CA THR A 57 -3.85 -18.05 12.71
C THR A 57 -2.57 -17.51 12.08
N ALA A 58 -1.46 -18.26 12.16
CA ALA A 58 -0.18 -17.89 11.55
C ALA A 58 -0.27 -17.72 10.02
N THR A 59 -1.12 -18.50 9.34
CA THR A 59 -1.33 -18.36 7.89
C THR A 59 -2.10 -17.06 7.58
N ILE A 60 -3.07 -16.70 8.42
CA ILE A 60 -3.82 -15.44 8.29
C ILE A 60 -2.91 -14.24 8.58
N GLU A 61 -2.03 -14.35 9.57
CA GLU A 61 -1.03 -13.33 9.90
C GLU A 61 -0.04 -13.10 8.74
N ALA A 62 0.45 -14.15 8.09
CA ALA A 62 1.33 -14.03 6.93
C ALA A 62 0.64 -13.30 5.74
N VAL A 63 -0.67 -13.51 5.54
CA VAL A 63 -1.45 -12.74 4.56
C VAL A 63 -1.58 -11.26 4.96
N ASP A 64 -1.74 -11.00 6.26
CA ASP A 64 -1.79 -9.63 6.79
C ASP A 64 -0.44 -8.91 6.66
N ASP A 65 0.67 -9.62 6.81
CA ASP A 65 2.02 -9.10 6.59
C ASP A 65 2.25 -8.75 5.11
N LEU A 66 1.80 -9.60 4.18
CA LEU A 66 1.81 -9.28 2.75
C LEU A 66 0.97 -8.04 2.43
N ARG A 67 -0.17 -7.89 3.09
CA ARG A 67 -1.04 -6.71 2.94
C ARG A 67 -0.35 -5.45 3.44
N ALA A 68 0.36 -5.53 4.56
CA ALA A 68 1.16 -4.44 5.09
C ALA A 68 2.31 -4.08 4.15
N GLU A 69 2.99 -5.08 3.59
CA GLU A 69 4.07 -4.91 2.61
C GLU A 69 3.59 -4.17 1.36
N ALA A 70 2.48 -4.62 0.75
CA ALA A 70 1.91 -4.02 -0.46
C ALA A 70 1.50 -2.56 -0.28
N ARG A 71 1.19 -2.12 0.95
CA ARG A 71 0.81 -0.73 1.28
C ARG A 71 2.01 0.19 1.48
N LYS A 72 3.24 -0.34 1.56
CA LYS A 72 4.42 0.49 1.77
C LYS A 72 4.63 1.43 0.57
N PRO A 73 5.13 2.66 0.80
CA PRO A 73 5.53 3.55 -0.28
C PRO A 73 6.55 2.94 -1.23
N ARG A 74 7.35 1.98 -0.73
CA ARG A 74 8.29 1.15 -1.48
C ARG A 74 8.19 -0.28 -0.94
N PRO A 75 7.35 -1.15 -1.54
CA PRO A 75 7.28 -2.55 -1.17
C PRO A 75 8.59 -3.24 -1.58
N SER A 76 9.03 -4.20 -0.78
CA SER A 76 10.21 -5.01 -1.03
C SER A 76 9.81 -6.31 -1.71
N ARG A 77 10.43 -6.58 -2.87
CA ARG A 77 10.24 -7.82 -3.62
C ARG A 77 10.68 -9.03 -2.84
N ASP A 78 11.81 -8.94 -2.16
CA ASP A 78 12.37 -10.05 -1.40
C ASP A 78 11.46 -10.43 -0.23
N VAL A 79 10.89 -9.43 0.46
CA VAL A 79 9.96 -9.66 1.57
C VAL A 79 8.66 -10.28 1.08
N ALA A 80 8.09 -9.75 -0.01
CA ALA A 80 6.88 -10.30 -0.59
C ALA A 80 7.09 -11.74 -1.09
N HIS A 81 8.21 -12.02 -1.74
CA HIS A 81 8.56 -13.37 -2.20
C HIS A 81 8.67 -14.35 -1.04
N HIS A 82 9.41 -13.97 0.01
CA HIS A 82 9.55 -14.80 1.20
C HIS A 82 8.21 -15.13 1.85
N LEU A 83 7.33 -14.13 2.04
CA LEU A 83 6.00 -14.37 2.62
C LEU A 83 5.11 -15.23 1.72
N MET A 84 5.22 -15.10 0.39
CA MET A 84 4.49 -15.95 -0.57
C MET A 84 5.01 -17.39 -0.55
N GLU A 85 6.32 -17.61 -0.43
CA GLU A 85 6.89 -18.95 -0.25
C GLU A 85 6.39 -19.61 1.05
N GLU A 86 6.39 -18.87 2.16
CA GLU A 86 5.87 -19.41 3.42
C GLU A 86 4.37 -19.78 3.33
N LEU A 87 3.58 -19.01 2.59
CA LEU A 87 2.16 -19.33 2.35
C LEU A 87 2.01 -20.55 1.43
N ALA A 88 2.87 -20.70 0.42
CA ALA A 88 2.88 -21.87 -0.44
C ALA A 88 3.19 -23.15 0.35
N ASP A 89 4.18 -23.10 1.25
CA ASP A 89 4.54 -24.21 2.15
C ASP A 89 3.40 -24.60 3.09
N ARG A 90 2.51 -23.65 3.39
CA ARG A 90 1.31 -23.84 4.23
C ARG A 90 0.08 -24.32 3.44
N GLY A 91 0.23 -24.65 2.16
CA GLY A 91 -0.82 -25.25 1.32
C GLY A 91 -1.66 -24.25 0.52
N VAL A 92 -1.23 -22.98 0.42
CA VAL A 92 -1.95 -21.91 -0.30
C VAL A 92 -1.42 -21.74 -1.75
N GLY A 93 -0.83 -22.78 -2.34
CA GLY A 93 0.00 -22.67 -3.54
C GLY A 93 -0.72 -22.26 -4.84
N GLU A 94 -2.00 -22.58 -5.02
CA GLU A 94 -2.72 -22.22 -6.26
C GLU A 94 -3.05 -20.72 -6.29
N GLN A 95 -3.50 -20.14 -5.17
CA GLN A 95 -3.76 -18.71 -5.04
C GLN A 95 -2.47 -17.87 -5.11
N MET A 96 -1.29 -18.47 -4.86
CA MET A 96 -0.01 -17.76 -4.97
C MET A 96 0.36 -17.38 -6.40
N LYS A 97 -0.12 -18.08 -7.44
CA LYS A 97 0.23 -17.76 -8.84
C LYS A 97 -0.34 -16.40 -9.26
N ASP A 98 -1.61 -16.17 -8.97
CA ASP A 98 -2.27 -14.91 -9.28
C ASP A 98 -1.73 -13.76 -8.41
N LEU A 99 -1.43 -14.06 -7.14
CA LEU A 99 -0.85 -13.10 -6.22
C LEU A 99 0.58 -12.69 -6.66
N ALA A 100 1.42 -13.64 -7.08
CA ALA A 100 2.75 -13.38 -7.59
C ALA A 100 2.70 -12.49 -8.85
N ARG A 101 1.77 -12.74 -9.76
CA ARG A 101 1.56 -11.92 -10.96
C ARG A 101 1.16 -10.49 -10.60
N ALA A 102 0.29 -10.31 -9.61
CA ALA A 102 -0.13 -8.99 -9.15
C ALA A 102 1.02 -8.23 -8.46
N PHE A 103 1.85 -8.94 -7.67
CA PHE A 103 3.04 -8.36 -7.07
C PHE A 103 4.10 -7.98 -8.11
N ASP A 104 4.30 -8.79 -9.16
CA ASP A 104 5.22 -8.45 -10.26
C ASP A 104 4.81 -7.17 -11.01
N ALA A 105 3.51 -6.84 -11.07
CA ALA A 105 3.04 -5.58 -11.63
C ALA A 105 3.20 -4.39 -10.67
N LEU A 106 3.25 -4.66 -9.35
CA LEU A 106 3.38 -3.64 -8.31
C LEU A 106 4.84 -3.14 -8.13
N PHE A 107 5.82 -4.00 -8.44
CA PHE A 107 7.24 -3.68 -8.36
C PHE A 107 7.74 -2.95 -9.61
#